data_AF-W4HMQ0-F1
#
_entry.id   AF-W4HMQ0-F1
#
_cell.length_a   1.000
_cell.length_b   1.000
_cell.length_c   1.000
_cell.angle_alpha   90.00
_cell.angle_beta   90.00
_cell.angle_gamma   90.00
#
_symmetry.space_group_name_H-M   'P 1'
#
loop_
_entity.id
_entity.type
_entity.pdbx_description
1 polymer ?
#
loop_
_entity_poly.entity_id
_entity_poly.type
_entity_poly.pdbx_seq_one_letter_code
_entity_poly.pdbx_strand_id
1 'polypeptide(L)' 'MSGRPFYMVCRTPKHAASETKPQARYESRAEATEVARRLANTHDAPFTVLEAVGTIHPDGQSKDLFAGT' A
#
# COMPACT_ATOMS: atom_id res chain seq x y z
N MET A 1 -11.82 -4.50 -16.90
CA MET A 1 -10.37 -4.61 -16.60
C MET A 1 -10.22 -5.08 -15.17
N SER A 2 -9.67 -6.27 -14.95
CA SER A 2 -9.39 -6.76 -13.61
C SER A 2 -8.24 -5.92 -13.03
N GLY A 3 -8.47 -5.13 -11.98
CA GLY A 3 -7.37 -4.43 -11.28
C GLY A 3 -6.35 -5.45 -10.81
N ARG A 4 -5.07 -5.23 -11.13
CA ARG A 4 -3.94 -6.05 -10.65
C ARG A 4 -3.63 -5.69 -9.19
N PRO A 5 -3.14 -6.63 -8.37
CA PRO A 5 -2.58 -6.28 -7.08
C PRO A 5 -1.49 -5.23 -7.20
N PHE A 6 -1.38 -4.39 -6.18
CA PHE A 6 -0.33 -3.38 -6.10
C PHE A 6 0.03 -3.12 -4.64
N TYR A 7 1.20 -2.53 -4.46
CA TYR A 7 1.75 -2.15 -3.17
C TYR A 7 1.77 -0.63 -3.05
N MET A 8 1.71 -0.13 -1.82
CA MET A 8 1.89 1.28 -1.51
C MET A 8 2.81 1.43 -0.30
N VAL A 9 3.32 2.63 -0.07
CA VAL A 9 4.18 2.94 1.08
C VAL A 9 3.64 4.17 1.80
N CYS A 10 3.52 4.11 3.12
CA CYS A 10 3.12 5.24 3.95
C CYS A 10 3.99 5.32 5.23
N ARG A 11 3.94 6.45 5.94
CA ARG A 11 4.47 6.49 7.31
C ARG A 11 3.71 5.50 8.19
N THR A 12 4.42 4.86 9.10
CA THR A 12 3.79 3.90 10.01
C THR A 12 2.74 4.61 10.88
N PRO A 13 1.46 4.22 10.79
CA PRO A 13 0.41 4.79 11.62
C PRO A 13 0.66 4.43 13.08
N LYS A 14 0.60 5.40 13.99
CA LYS A 14 0.87 5.19 15.43
C LYS A 14 -0.39 4.90 16.26
N HIS A 15 -1.56 5.32 15.77
CA HIS A 15 -2.86 5.19 16.43
C HIS A 15 -3.96 4.94 15.39
N ALA A 16 -5.12 4.42 15.81
CA ALA A 16 -6.21 3.99 14.91
C ALA A 16 -6.71 5.08 13.94
N ALA A 17 -6.64 6.36 14.34
CA ALA A 17 -7.04 7.51 13.51
C ALA A 17 -5.86 8.19 12.78
N SER A 18 -4.67 7.55 12.77
CA SER A 18 -3.52 8.13 12.07
C SER A 18 -3.76 8.13 10.57
N GLU A 19 -3.70 9.31 9.98
CA GLU A 19 -3.84 9.47 8.54
C GLU A 19 -2.68 8.77 7.82
N THR A 20 -2.99 7.80 6.97
CA THR A 20 -2.02 7.19 6.06
C THR A 20 -2.21 7.81 4.68
N LYS A 21 -1.20 8.51 4.19
CA LYS A 21 -1.18 9.09 2.82
C LYS A 21 -0.18 8.36 1.94
N PRO A 22 -0.48 7.14 1.47
CA PRO A 22 0.32 6.52 0.42
C PRO A 22 0.23 7.35 -0.86
N GLN A 23 1.38 7.73 -1.43
CA GLN A 23 1.45 8.64 -2.58
C GLN A 23 1.66 7.94 -3.92
N ALA A 24 2.17 6.71 -3.92
CA ALA A 24 2.53 5.96 -5.12
C ALA A 24 2.15 4.48 -5.02
N ARG A 25 1.84 3.88 -6.18
CA ARG A 25 1.61 2.45 -6.35
C ARG A 25 2.86 1.80 -6.92
N TYR A 26 3.20 0.62 -6.43
CA TYR A 26 4.32 -0.20 -6.88
C TYR A 26 3.80 -1.56 -7.34
N GLU A 27 4.40 -2.10 -8.39
CA GLU A 27 3.91 -3.35 -9.01
C GLU A 27 4.44 -4.59 -8.27
N SER A 28 5.49 -4.44 -7.46
CA SER A 28 6.08 -5.54 -6.70
C SER A 28 6.37 -5.19 -5.25
N ARG A 29 6.34 -6.20 -4.39
CA ARG A 29 6.73 -6.08 -2.98
C ARG A 29 8.19 -5.66 -2.82
N ALA A 30 9.07 -6.15 -3.69
CA ALA A 30 10.50 -5.84 -3.66
C ALA A 30 10.74 -4.35 -3.90
N GLU A 31 10.11 -3.77 -4.93
CA GLU A 31 10.17 -2.36 -5.24
C GLU A 31 9.62 -1.50 -4.08
N ALA A 32 8.44 -1.84 -3.56
CA ALA A 32 7.85 -1.11 -2.44
C ALA A 32 8.73 -1.16 -1.18
N THR A 33 9.40 -2.30 -0.92
CA THR A 33 10.31 -2.46 0.21
C THR A 33 11.55 -1.58 0.06
N GLU A 34 12.13 -1.51 -1.14
CA GLU A 34 13.29 -0.67 -1.41
C GLU A 34 12.94 0.81 -1.23
N VAL A 35 11.77 1.24 -1.73
CA VAL A 35 11.31 2.62 -1.54
C VAL A 35 11.04 2.93 -0.06
N ALA A 36 10.41 2.01 0.68
CA ALA A 36 10.18 2.18 2.11
C ALA A 36 11.49 2.33 2.89
N ARG A 37 12.53 1.54 2.56
CA ARG A 37 13.87 1.66 3.16
C ARG A 37 14.49 3.02 2.88
N ARG A 38 14.44 3.48 1.62
CA ARG A 38 14.96 4.79 1.24
C ARG A 38 14.27 5.92 2.00
N LEU A 39 12.94 5.88 2.09
CA LEU A 39 12.16 6.87 2.82
C LEU A 39 12.46 6.85 4.32
N ALA A 40 12.58 5.66 4.91
CA ALA A 40 12.91 5.51 6.32
C ALA A 40 14.25 6.14 6.68
N ASN A 41 15.28 5.87 5.86
CA ASN A 41 16.61 6.45 6.04
C ASN A 41 16.62 7.98 5.81
N THR A 42 15.83 8.47 4.85
CA THR A 42 15.78 9.91 4.52
C THR A 42 15.11 10.73 5.62
N HIS A 43 14.10 10.17 6.27
CA HIS A 43 13.27 10.88 7.24
C HIS A 43 13.51 10.47 8.69
N ASP A 44 14.46 9.57 8.94
CA ASP A 44 14.75 8.96 10.25
C ASP A 44 13.47 8.49 10.98
N ALA A 45 12.61 7.79 10.24
CA ALA A 45 11.29 7.39 10.71
C ALA A 45 10.81 6.08 10.07
N PRO A 46 9.99 5.27 10.75
CA PRO A 46 9.48 4.03 10.18
C PRO A 46 8.43 4.28 9.09
N PHE A 47 8.52 3.48 8.02
CA PHE A 47 7.55 3.40 6.94
C PHE A 47 6.99 1.99 6.82
N THR A 48 5.72 1.90 6.43
CA THR A 48 4.98 0.65 6.28
C THR A 48 4.69 0.42 4.80
N VAL A 49 4.95 -0.81 4.34
CA VAL A 49 4.49 -1.30 3.04
C VAL A 49 3.07 -1.84 3.20
N LEU A 50 2.14 -1.32 2.41
CA LEU A 50 0.76 -1.73 2.36
C LEU A 50 0.52 -2.59 1.11
N GLU A 51 -0.19 -3.70 1.28
CA GLU A 51 -0.63 -4.56 0.19
C GLU A 51 -2.12 -4.29 -0.09
N ALA A 52 -2.46 -3.98 -1.34
CA ALA A 52 -3.85 -3.80 -1.73
C ALA A 52 -4.50 -5.17 -1.94
N VAL A 53 -5.26 -5.65 -0.95
CA VAL A 53 -5.96 -6.95 -1.00
C VAL A 53 -7.29 -6.89 -1.76
N GLY A 54 -7.89 -5.69 -1.90
CA GLY A 54 -9.19 -5.55 -2.52
C GLY A 54 -9.51 -4.10 -2.92
N THR A 55 -10.47 -3.94 -3.82
CA THR A 55 -11.10 -2.65 -4.14
C THR A 55 -12.58 -2.73 -3.82
N ILE A 56 -13.09 -1.77 -3.05
CA ILE A 56 -14.52 -1.64 -2.74
C ILE A 56 -15.07 -0.48 -3.57
N HIS A 57 -16.11 -0.74 -4.33
CA HIS A 57 -16.82 0.24 -5.14
C HIS A 57 -17.99 0.86 -4.35
N PRO A 58 -18.42 2.09 -4.68
CA PRO A 58 -19.51 2.77 -3.96
C PRO A 58 -20.86 2.02 -4.00
N ASP A 59 -21.07 1.16 -4.98
CA ASP A 59 -22.24 0.29 -5.11
C ASP A 59 -22.19 -0.95 -4.18
N GLY A 60 -21.15 -1.04 -3.34
CA GLY A 60 -20.92 -2.14 -2.41
C GLY A 60 -20.25 -3.36 -3.05
N GLN A 61 -19.98 -3.34 -4.36
CA GLN A 61 -19.23 -4.41 -4.99
C GLN A 61 -17.78 -4.39 -4.52
N SER A 62 -17.27 -5.54 -4.11
CA SER A 62 -15.85 -5.69 -3.77
C SER A 62 -15.17 -6.62 -4.77
N LYS A 63 -13.93 -6.29 -5.09
CA LYS A 63 -13.08 -7.10 -5.93
C LYS A 63 -11.83 -7.45 -5.15
N ASP A 64 -11.65 -8.73 -4.87
CA ASP A 64 -10.37 -9.26 -4.41
C ASP A 64 -9.35 -9.11 -5.53
N LEU A 65 -8.21 -8.51 -5.21
CA LEU A 65 -7.16 -8.23 -6.19
C LEU A 65 -6.24 -9.45 -6.42
N PHE A 66 -6.17 -10.37 -5.46
CA PHE A 66 -5.34 -11.58 -5.50
C PHE A 66 -6.12 -12.87 -5.77
N ALA A 67 -7.45 -12.81 -5.85
CA ALA A 67 -8.27 -13.94 -6.29
C ALA A 67 -7.98 -14.29 -7.76
N GLY A 68 -6.91 -15.05 -8.01
CA GLY A 68 -6.49 -15.52 -9.33
C GLY A 68 -4.98 -15.48 -9.62
N THR A 69 -4.15 -15.04 -8.67
CA THR A 69 -2.69 -15.26 -8.68
C THR A 69 -2.33 -16.50 -7.89
#